data_AF-A0A135LC46-F1
#
_entry.id   AF-A0A135LC46-F1
#
_cell.length_a   1.000
_cell.length_b   1.000
_cell.length_c   1.000
_cell.angle_alpha   90.00
_cell.angle_beta   90.00
_cell.angle_gamma   90.00
#
_symmetry.space_group_name_H-M   'P 1'
#
loop_
_entity.id
_entity.type
_entity.pdbx_description
1 polymer ?
#
loop_
_entity_poly.entity_id
_entity_poly.type
_entity_poly.pdbx_seq_one_letter_code
_entity_poly.pdbx_strand_id
1 'polypeptide(L)'
;MRILDPQTAVLTNVEVLAYLTSNPPRRPPPSSGNWAPSPDLRDHNTVVKEIHNYASRLSPHLLRYPRYTAHPTPAQSQSQSQAAMTGTLRTSNSAITEADGNSMPPPIPSTETTPMDTALRDLVVRLQPYGLTKAEVVMILNLGVGLSGSPAAEQTGEEGANGHDAMEVDGAAEGEEGEEEDYTAVVLMDAVIEERELRLSDEDVKAILAIIKETLTADYENVKG
;
A
#
# COMPACT_ATOMS: atom_id res chain seq x y z
N MET A 1 8.86 -30.20 7.14
CA MET A 1 7.84 -29.20 7.50
C MET A 1 6.47 -29.80 7.20
N ARG A 2 5.47 -29.63 8.08
CA ARG A 2 4.09 -30.09 7.83
C ARG A 2 3.18 -28.87 7.83
N ILE A 3 2.28 -28.78 6.86
CA ILE A 3 1.28 -27.70 6.77
C ILE A 3 0.08 -28.13 7.60
N LEU A 4 -0.34 -27.29 8.55
CA LEU A 4 -1.50 -27.57 9.41
C LEU A 4 -2.79 -27.11 8.74
N ASP A 5 -2.79 -25.87 8.28
CA ASP A 5 -3.90 -25.24 7.57
C ASP A 5 -3.33 -24.47 6.37
N PRO A 6 -3.72 -24.82 5.13
CA PRO A 6 -3.26 -24.11 3.94
C PRO A 6 -3.86 -22.70 3.81
N GLN A 7 -5.02 -22.40 4.42
CA GLN A 7 -5.72 -21.13 4.25
C GLN A 7 -6.27 -20.58 5.58
N THR A 8 -5.36 -20.20 6.46
CA THR A 8 -5.72 -19.66 7.79
C THR A 8 -6.33 -18.25 7.74
N ALA A 9 -5.96 -17.44 6.75
CA ALA A 9 -6.37 -16.05 6.65
C ALA A 9 -6.39 -15.54 5.21
N VAL A 10 -7.10 -14.43 5.00
CA VAL A 10 -7.08 -13.65 3.76
C VAL A 10 -6.57 -12.27 4.13
N LEU A 11 -5.53 -11.81 3.45
CA LEU A 11 -4.88 -10.52 3.67
C LEU A 11 -5.06 -9.67 2.42
N THR A 12 -5.29 -8.38 2.62
CA THR A 12 -5.30 -7.37 1.56
C THR A 12 -3.89 -7.00 1.16
N ASN A 13 -3.72 -6.49 -0.07
CA ASN A 13 -2.42 -6.04 -0.55
C ASN A 13 -1.82 -4.94 0.34
N VAL A 14 -2.68 -4.07 0.90
CA VAL A 14 -2.24 -2.99 1.77
C VAL A 14 -1.76 -3.47 3.12
N GLU A 15 -2.38 -4.49 3.72
CA GLU A 15 -1.91 -5.11 4.97
C GLU A 15 -0.54 -5.79 4.76
N VAL A 16 -0.36 -6.48 3.63
CA VAL A 16 0.92 -7.11 3.28
C VAL A 16 2.00 -6.04 3.09
N LEU A 17 1.70 -4.96 2.36
CA LEU A 17 2.61 -3.84 2.17
C LEU A 17 2.98 -3.18 3.51
N ALA A 18 2.00 -2.97 4.39
CA ALA A 18 2.19 -2.39 5.71
C ALA A 18 3.09 -3.26 6.58
N TYR A 19 2.87 -4.58 6.56
CA TYR A 19 3.70 -5.53 7.30
C TYR A 19 5.15 -5.51 6.83
N LEU A 20 5.38 -5.55 5.52
CA LEU A 20 6.74 -5.51 4.96
C LEU A 20 7.45 -4.19 5.22
N THR A 21 6.72 -3.07 5.16
CA THR A 21 7.26 -1.73 5.43
C THR A 21 7.63 -1.56 6.90
N SER A 22 6.82 -2.07 7.82
CA SER A 22 7.04 -1.95 9.28
C SER A 22 8.07 -2.93 9.83
N ASN A 23 8.36 -4.02 9.10
CA ASN A 23 9.27 -5.07 9.55
C ASN A 23 10.44 -5.27 8.57
N PRO A 24 11.34 -4.28 8.40
CA PRO A 24 12.50 -4.43 7.55
C PRO A 24 13.42 -5.56 8.06
N PRO A 25 14.15 -6.26 7.17
CA PRO A 25 15.03 -7.34 7.55
C PRO A 25 16.08 -6.88 8.57
N ARG A 26 16.30 -7.68 9.62
CA ARG A 26 17.27 -7.35 10.67
C ARG A 26 18.68 -7.35 10.10
N ARG A 27 19.43 -6.29 10.39
CA ARG A 27 20.88 -6.32 10.20
C ARG A 27 21.48 -7.23 11.28
N PRO A 28 22.43 -8.11 10.93
CA PRO A 28 23.14 -8.88 11.94
C PRO A 28 23.86 -7.91 12.89
N PRO A 29 23.95 -8.23 14.19
CA PRO A 29 24.68 -7.40 15.14
C PRO A 29 26.14 -7.28 14.69
N PRO A 30 26.80 -6.12 14.92
CA PRO A 30 28.22 -5.99 14.65
C PRO A 30 28.98 -7.05 15.44
N SER A 31 29.74 -7.89 14.72
CA SER A 31 30.44 -9.04 15.30
C SER A 31 31.49 -8.59 16.34
N SER A 32 31.26 -8.92 17.61
CA SER A 32 32.31 -9.01 18.62
C SER A 32 32.78 -10.47 18.72
N GLY A 33 33.61 -10.89 17.75
CA GLY A 33 34.45 -12.09 17.85
C GLY A 33 33.75 -13.47 17.78
N ASN A 34 32.44 -13.56 17.97
CA ASN A 34 31.70 -14.81 17.84
C ASN A 34 30.88 -14.80 16.55
N TRP A 35 31.11 -15.79 15.69
CA TRP A 35 30.33 -16.01 14.46
C TRP A 35 28.85 -16.19 14.82
N ALA A 36 28.06 -15.13 14.62
CA ALA A 36 26.62 -15.22 14.57
C ALA A 36 26.25 -15.60 13.13
N PRO A 37 25.67 -16.78 12.86
CA PRO A 37 25.22 -17.11 11.52
C PRO A 37 24.12 -16.12 11.12
N SER A 38 24.44 -15.19 10.21
CA SER A 38 23.45 -14.32 9.60
C SER A 38 22.66 -15.16 8.58
N PRO A 39 21.32 -15.22 8.68
CA PRO A 39 20.51 -15.81 7.62
C PRO A 39 20.83 -15.15 6.28
N ASP A 40 20.93 -15.93 5.21
CA ASP A 40 20.96 -15.36 3.86
C ASP A 40 19.57 -14.78 3.55
N LEU A 41 19.52 -13.47 3.38
CA LEU A 41 18.28 -12.72 3.13
C LEU A 41 18.13 -12.32 1.66
N ARG A 42 18.97 -12.83 0.75
CA ARG A 42 18.96 -12.42 -0.66
C ARG A 42 17.59 -12.60 -1.31
N ASP A 43 17.03 -13.80 -1.24
CA ASP A 43 15.74 -14.11 -1.88
C ASP A 43 14.57 -13.39 -1.21
N HIS A 44 14.61 -13.29 0.12
CA HIS A 44 13.65 -12.48 0.87
C HIS A 44 13.65 -11.02 0.40
N ASN A 45 14.82 -10.41 0.28
CA ASN A 45 14.96 -9.03 -0.18
C ASN A 45 14.47 -8.87 -1.63
N THR A 46 14.67 -9.86 -2.49
CA THR A 46 14.12 -9.85 -3.85
C THR A 46 12.60 -9.82 -3.82
N VAL A 47 11.96 -10.71 -3.06
CA VAL A 47 10.49 -10.74 -2.94
C VAL A 47 9.94 -9.44 -2.38
N VAL A 48 10.54 -8.90 -1.32
CA VAL A 48 10.10 -7.63 -0.72
C VAL A 48 10.21 -6.48 -1.73
N LYS A 49 11.32 -6.41 -2.48
CA LYS A 49 11.48 -5.41 -3.55
C LYS A 49 10.42 -5.55 -4.63
N GLU A 50 10.12 -6.77 -5.09
CA GLU A 50 9.11 -6.99 -6.11
C GLU A 50 7.70 -6.64 -5.62
N ILE A 51 7.37 -6.85 -4.34
CA ILE A 51 6.09 -6.41 -3.78
C ILE A 51 5.98 -4.88 -3.76
N HIS A 52 7.04 -4.16 -3.35
CA HIS A 52 7.06 -2.71 -3.45
C HIS A 52 7.01 -2.21 -4.90
N ASN A 53 7.61 -2.95 -5.82
CA ASN A 53 7.57 -2.67 -7.25
C ASN A 53 6.14 -2.83 -7.82
N TYR A 54 5.46 -3.93 -7.47
CA TYR A 54 4.05 -4.14 -7.79
C TYR A 54 3.17 -2.98 -7.27
N ALA A 55 3.32 -2.59 -6.00
CA ALA A 55 2.54 -1.50 -5.43
C ALA A 55 2.83 -0.15 -6.11
N SER A 56 4.08 0.14 -6.47
CA SER A 56 4.42 1.44 -7.09
C SER A 56 4.09 1.51 -8.58
N ARG A 57 4.14 0.40 -9.33
CA ARG A 57 3.94 0.40 -10.79
C ARG A 57 2.55 -0.08 -11.23
N LEU A 58 2.02 -1.11 -10.59
CA LEU A 58 0.79 -1.78 -11.03
C LEU A 58 -0.41 -1.44 -10.15
N SER A 59 -0.19 -1.14 -8.87
CA SER A 59 -1.27 -0.83 -7.92
C SER A 59 -0.98 0.42 -7.07
N PRO A 60 -0.70 1.57 -7.72
CA PRO A 60 -0.32 2.81 -7.05
C PRO A 60 -1.42 3.39 -6.14
N HIS A 61 -2.67 2.99 -6.34
CA HIS A 61 -3.78 3.35 -5.44
C HIS A 61 -3.54 2.90 -4.00
N LEU A 62 -2.82 1.80 -3.78
CA LEU A 62 -2.46 1.30 -2.44
C LEU A 62 -1.64 2.31 -1.62
N LEU A 63 -0.92 3.21 -2.30
CA LEU A 63 -0.11 4.26 -1.68
C LEU A 63 -0.94 5.49 -1.29
N ARG A 64 -2.17 5.62 -1.80
CA ARG A 64 -3.09 6.73 -1.52
C ARG A 64 -4.03 6.44 -0.36
N TYR A 65 -4.07 5.20 0.10
CA TYR A 65 -4.91 4.79 1.20
C TYR A 65 -4.46 5.50 2.50
N PRO A 66 -5.32 5.50 3.55
CA PRO A 66 -4.92 6.01 4.85
C PRO A 66 -3.57 5.44 5.31
N ARG A 67 -2.87 6.20 6.15
CA ARG A 67 -1.54 5.79 6.60
C ARG A 67 -1.59 4.43 7.29
N TYR A 68 -0.76 3.51 6.81
CA TYR A 68 -0.60 2.15 7.32
C TYR A 68 0.68 1.96 8.15
N THR A 69 1.45 3.03 8.35
CA THR A 69 2.60 3.04 9.26
C THR A 69 2.22 3.81 10.53
N ALA A 70 2.62 3.26 11.69
CA ALA A 70 2.47 3.95 12.97
C ALA A 70 3.10 5.35 12.92
N HIS A 71 2.57 6.27 13.72
CA HIS A 71 3.12 7.63 13.78
C HIS A 71 4.61 7.52 14.17
N PRO A 72 5.54 8.13 13.41
CA PRO A 72 6.94 8.08 13.78
C PRO A 72 7.07 8.81 15.11
N THR A 73 7.31 8.06 16.18
CA THR A 73 7.69 8.65 17.45
C THR A 73 8.98 9.46 17.22
N PRO A 74 9.16 10.63 17.85
CA PRO A 74 10.32 11.49 17.63
C PRO A 74 11.68 10.79 17.87
N ALA A 75 11.69 9.67 18.60
CA ALA A 75 12.87 8.80 18.75
C ALA A 75 13.22 7.99 17.49
N GLN A 76 12.24 7.58 16.69
CA GLN A 76 12.46 6.81 15.46
C GLN A 76 12.90 7.69 14.29
N SER A 77 12.43 8.93 14.20
CA SER A 77 12.84 9.87 13.13
C SER A 77 14.33 10.21 13.19
N GLN A 78 14.90 10.37 14.39
CA GLN A 78 16.34 10.61 14.56
C GLN A 78 17.21 9.42 14.09
N SER A 79 16.73 8.19 14.27
CA SER A 79 17.45 6.98 13.86
C SER A 79 17.47 6.77 12.34
N GLN A 80 16.38 7.13 11.63
CA GLN A 80 16.32 7.05 10.17
C GLN A 80 17.14 8.16 9.50
N SER A 81 17.14 9.39 10.04
CA SER A 81 17.95 10.49 9.49
C SER A 81 19.45 10.24 9.62
N GLN A 82 19.91 9.53 10.67
CA GLN A 82 21.32 9.15 10.79
C GLN A 82 21.72 8.03 9.83
N ALA A 83 20.84 7.06 9.55
CA ALA A 83 21.14 5.99 8.61
C ALA A 83 21.30 6.48 7.16
N ALA A 84 20.53 7.50 6.75
CA ALA A 84 20.61 8.10 5.41
C ALA A 84 21.86 8.98 5.18
N MET A 85 22.42 9.60 6.22
CA MET A 85 23.65 10.42 6.09
C MET A 85 24.96 9.61 6.18
N THR A 86 24.94 8.37 6.67
CA THR A 86 26.17 7.54 6.80
C THR A 86 26.53 6.75 5.54
N GLY A 87 25.82 6.94 4.43
CA GLY A 87 25.99 6.17 3.19
C GLY A 87 27.15 6.57 2.27
N THR A 88 27.83 7.71 2.48
CA THR A 88 28.75 8.24 1.45
C THR A 88 30.23 8.37 1.78
N LEU A 89 30.74 8.29 3.01
CA LEU A 89 32.21 8.25 3.22
C LEU A 89 32.58 7.76 4.62
N ARG A 90 33.18 6.56 4.75
CA ARG A 90 34.12 6.26 5.85
C ARG A 90 35.23 5.30 5.41
N THR A 91 36.35 5.88 5.04
CA THR A 91 37.70 5.28 5.05
C THR A 91 38.34 5.55 6.42
N SER A 92 38.86 4.48 7.04
CA SER A 92 39.87 4.36 8.12
C SER A 92 40.08 5.50 9.15
N ASN A 93 39.75 5.25 10.43
CA ASN A 93 40.69 5.20 11.57
C ASN A 93 39.98 5.36 12.94
N SER A 94 40.55 4.68 13.95
CA SER A 94 40.08 4.44 15.32
C SER A 94 39.67 5.65 16.16
N ALA A 95 38.64 5.48 17.00
CA ALA A 95 38.65 5.89 18.41
C ALA A 95 37.48 5.22 19.17
N ILE A 96 37.84 4.64 20.31
CA ILE A 96 36.98 3.93 21.26
C ILE A 96 36.07 4.96 21.95
N THR A 97 34.76 4.76 21.88
CA THR A 97 33.82 5.22 22.93
C THR A 97 32.75 4.15 23.07
N GLU A 98 32.77 3.52 24.24
CA GLU A 98 31.83 2.54 24.71
C GLU A 98 30.44 3.19 24.82
N ALA A 99 29.48 2.68 24.05
CA ALA A 99 28.07 2.82 24.38
C ALA A 99 27.48 1.43 24.26
N ASP A 100 27.13 0.87 25.41
CA ASP A 100 26.47 -0.42 25.58
C ASP A 100 25.29 -0.54 24.61
N GLY A 101 25.52 -1.27 23.51
CA GLY A 101 24.51 -1.75 22.59
C GLY A 101 23.75 -2.89 23.26
N ASN A 102 23.00 -2.54 24.29
CA ASN A 102 22.08 -3.44 24.97
C ASN A 102 21.23 -4.13 23.90
N SER A 103 21.28 -5.46 23.90
CA SER A 103 20.50 -6.36 23.07
C SER A 103 19.05 -5.87 22.98
N MET A 104 18.70 -5.16 21.91
CA MET A 104 17.32 -4.75 21.73
C MET A 104 16.48 -6.02 21.57
N PRO A 105 15.50 -6.26 22.45
CA PRO A 105 14.50 -7.29 22.20
C PRO A 105 13.84 -7.03 20.84
N PRO A 106 13.29 -8.07 20.19
CA PRO A 106 12.61 -7.89 18.91
C PRO A 106 11.67 -6.68 19.00
N PRO A 107 11.72 -5.70 18.07
CA PRO A 107 10.63 -4.76 17.96
C PRO A 107 9.40 -5.60 17.75
N ILE A 108 8.54 -5.64 18.77
CA ILE A 108 7.23 -6.25 18.68
C ILE A 108 6.57 -5.49 17.53
N PRO A 109 6.02 -6.17 16.50
CA PRO A 109 5.28 -5.46 15.48
C PRO A 109 4.26 -4.60 16.21
N SER A 110 4.32 -3.29 15.99
CA SER A 110 3.52 -2.32 16.73
C SER A 110 2.07 -2.74 16.60
N THR A 111 1.44 -3.19 17.69
CA THR A 111 0.01 -3.51 17.74
C THR A 111 -0.84 -2.24 17.84
N GLU A 112 -0.23 -1.09 17.56
CA GLU A 112 -0.89 0.19 17.54
C GLU A 112 -1.84 0.22 16.36
N THR A 113 -3.11 0.57 16.62
CA THR A 113 -4.12 0.68 15.58
C THR A 113 -3.76 1.85 14.69
N THR A 114 -3.53 1.57 13.41
CA THR A 114 -3.23 2.58 12.39
C THR A 114 -4.52 3.25 11.89
N PRO A 115 -4.42 4.43 11.26
CA PRO A 115 -5.54 5.06 10.56
C PRO A 115 -6.16 4.11 9.52
N MET A 116 -5.32 3.34 8.82
CA MET A 116 -5.74 2.27 7.91
C MET A 116 -6.62 1.22 8.61
N ASP A 117 -6.21 0.71 9.77
CA ASP A 117 -6.98 -0.31 10.48
C ASP A 117 -8.38 0.19 10.85
N THR A 118 -8.49 1.48 11.19
CA THR A 118 -9.77 2.12 11.51
C THR A 118 -10.62 2.30 10.26
N ALA A 119 -10.03 2.76 9.17
CA ALA A 119 -10.68 2.93 7.88
C ALA A 119 -11.21 1.60 7.32
N LEU A 120 -10.41 0.52 7.37
CA LEU A 120 -10.83 -0.80 6.90
C LEU A 120 -12.00 -1.37 7.72
N ARG A 121 -11.96 -1.18 9.05
CA ARG A 121 -13.08 -1.59 9.92
C ARG A 121 -14.36 -0.82 9.60
N ASP A 122 -14.24 0.49 9.41
CA ASP A 122 -15.37 1.36 9.08
C ASP A 122 -15.95 1.03 7.70
N LEU A 123 -15.08 0.82 6.69
CA LEU A 123 -15.47 0.35 5.37
C LEU A 123 -16.26 -0.95 5.45
N VAL A 124 -15.76 -1.97 6.15
CA VAL A 124 -16.44 -3.27 6.28
C VAL A 124 -17.81 -3.11 6.95
N VAL A 125 -17.91 -2.31 8.01
CA VAL A 125 -19.18 -2.06 8.70
C VAL A 125 -20.18 -1.35 7.79
N ARG A 126 -19.73 -0.34 7.03
CA ARG A 126 -20.58 0.43 6.12
C ARG A 126 -20.97 -0.33 4.86
N LEU A 127 -20.15 -1.28 4.41
CA LEU A 127 -20.46 -2.14 3.27
C LEU A 127 -21.33 -3.36 3.62
N GLN A 128 -21.38 -3.75 4.89
CA GLN A 128 -22.17 -4.90 5.36
C GLN A 128 -23.64 -4.89 4.89
N PRO A 129 -24.38 -3.77 4.89
CA PRO A 129 -25.80 -3.75 4.51
C PRO A 129 -26.05 -4.16 3.05
N TYR A 130 -25.07 -4.00 2.16
CA TYR A 130 -25.19 -4.33 0.74
C TYR A 130 -24.97 -5.82 0.43
N GLY A 131 -24.68 -6.64 1.45
CA GLY A 131 -24.54 -8.09 1.26
C GLY A 131 -23.36 -8.49 0.36
N LEU A 132 -22.30 -7.68 0.35
CA LEU A 132 -21.05 -8.02 -0.35
C LEU A 132 -20.34 -9.18 0.35
N THR A 133 -19.79 -10.09 -0.44
CA THR A 133 -18.99 -11.21 0.07
C THR A 133 -17.60 -10.73 0.49
N LYS A 134 -16.93 -11.51 1.33
CA LYS A 134 -15.54 -11.21 1.74
C LYS A 134 -14.60 -11.12 0.54
N ALA A 135 -14.79 -11.96 -0.48
CA ALA A 135 -13.98 -11.94 -1.69
C ALA A 135 -14.21 -10.66 -2.51
N GLU A 136 -15.46 -10.25 -2.66
CA GLU A 136 -15.84 -9.00 -3.36
C GLU A 136 -15.19 -7.79 -2.67
N VAL A 137 -15.29 -7.67 -1.35
CA VAL A 137 -14.68 -6.56 -0.59
C VAL A 137 -13.15 -6.55 -0.72
N VAL A 138 -12.50 -7.71 -0.64
CA VAL A 138 -11.05 -7.82 -0.81
C VAL A 138 -10.62 -7.46 -2.23
N MET A 139 -11.39 -7.84 -3.25
CA MET A 139 -11.11 -7.48 -4.64
C MET A 139 -11.30 -5.99 -4.90
N ILE A 140 -12.36 -5.39 -4.37
CA ILE A 140 -12.59 -3.93 -4.44
C ILE A 140 -11.41 -3.16 -3.85
N LEU A 141 -10.92 -3.58 -2.67
CA LEU A 141 -9.73 -3.02 -2.04
C LEU A 141 -8.46 -3.23 -2.87
N ASN A 142 -8.20 -4.45 -3.32
CA ASN A 142 -6.96 -4.76 -4.03
C ASN A 142 -6.88 -4.07 -5.41
N LEU A 143 -8.02 -3.85 -6.07
CA LEU A 143 -8.10 -3.16 -7.35
C LEU A 143 -8.26 -1.64 -7.23
N GLY A 144 -8.61 -1.12 -6.05
CA GLY A 144 -8.83 0.30 -5.85
C GLY A 144 -10.07 0.84 -6.57
N VAL A 145 -11.13 0.03 -6.65
CA VAL A 145 -12.37 0.40 -7.36
C VAL A 145 -12.95 1.68 -6.74
N GLY A 146 -13.22 2.68 -7.58
CA GLY A 146 -13.78 3.96 -7.13
C GLY A 146 -12.75 4.95 -6.57
N LEU A 147 -11.45 4.63 -6.56
CA LEU A 147 -10.40 5.56 -6.19
C LEU A 147 -9.75 6.12 -7.45
N SER A 148 -9.95 7.42 -7.66
CA SER A 148 -9.44 8.17 -8.80
C SER A 148 -7.92 8.10 -8.89
N GLY A 149 -7.42 8.07 -10.13
CA GLY A 149 -6.00 8.08 -10.52
C GLY A 149 -5.28 6.73 -10.48
N SER A 150 -5.53 5.92 -11.50
CA SER A 150 -4.49 5.05 -12.04
C SER A 150 -3.56 5.90 -12.92
N PRO A 151 -2.30 6.17 -12.53
CA PRO A 151 -1.30 6.73 -13.45
C PRO A 151 -0.92 5.73 -14.56
N ALA A 152 -1.47 4.52 -14.57
CA ALA A 152 -1.17 3.51 -15.59
C ALA A 152 -1.97 3.70 -16.89
N ALA A 153 -2.97 4.60 -16.92
CA ALA A 153 -3.72 4.89 -18.14
C ALA A 153 -2.96 5.80 -19.14
N GLU A 154 -1.83 6.43 -18.74
CA GLU A 154 -1.04 7.30 -19.62
C GLU A 154 0.11 6.61 -20.37
N GLN A 155 0.30 5.28 -20.29
CA GLN A 155 1.46 4.59 -20.90
C GLN A 155 1.14 3.42 -21.82
N THR A 156 0.01 3.46 -22.53
CA THR A 156 -0.16 2.70 -23.79
C THR A 156 -0.06 3.64 -24.99
N GLY A 157 1.04 4.40 -25.07
CA GLY A 157 1.49 5.03 -26.31
C GLY A 157 2.43 4.07 -27.02
N GLU A 158 1.90 3.29 -27.97
CA GLU A 158 2.70 2.42 -28.83
C GLU A 158 3.76 3.24 -29.59
N GLU A 159 5.02 2.82 -29.49
CA GLU A 159 6.10 3.28 -30.35
C GLU A 159 5.82 2.87 -31.81
N GLY A 160 5.39 3.83 -32.62
CA GLY A 160 5.09 3.64 -34.04
C GLY A 160 5.36 4.89 -34.88
N ALA A 161 6.58 4.97 -35.43
CA ALA A 161 6.97 5.53 -36.73
C ALA A 161 6.34 6.83 -37.28
N ASN A 162 7.25 7.74 -37.64
CA ASN A 162 7.16 8.83 -38.64
C ASN A 162 6.36 10.08 -38.30
N GLY A 163 7.08 11.21 -38.29
CA GLY A 163 6.52 12.53 -38.07
C GLY A 163 5.72 13.08 -39.25
N HIS A 164 4.74 13.92 -38.92
CA HIS A 164 4.45 15.23 -39.52
C HIS A 164 3.23 15.82 -38.77
N ASP A 165 3.34 17.08 -38.35
CA ASP A 165 2.27 18.03 -37.98
C ASP A 165 1.06 17.49 -37.22
N ALA A 166 0.99 17.81 -35.92
CA ALA A 166 -0.26 17.83 -35.18
C ALA A 166 -0.41 19.17 -34.45
N MET A 167 -1.45 19.89 -34.87
CA MET A 167 -2.01 21.12 -34.33
C MET A 167 -2.08 21.15 -32.80
N GLU A 168 -1.65 22.26 -32.23
CA GLU A 168 -1.97 22.73 -30.89
C GLU A 168 -3.50 22.95 -30.80
N VAL A 169 -4.20 22.13 -30.01
CA VAL A 169 -5.57 22.41 -29.56
C VAL A 169 -5.51 22.58 -28.05
N ASP A 170 -5.43 23.84 -27.65
CA ASP A 170 -5.60 24.32 -26.29
C ASP A 170 -7.09 24.15 -25.92
N GLY A 171 -7.40 23.15 -25.09
CA GLY A 171 -8.75 22.76 -24.73
C GLY A 171 -8.83 22.37 -23.26
N ALA A 172 -9.20 23.33 -22.42
CA ALA A 172 -9.51 23.12 -21.02
C ALA A 172 -10.66 22.12 -20.84
N ALA A 173 -10.35 20.91 -20.38
CA ALA A 173 -11.29 19.86 -20.02
C ALA A 173 -11.31 19.69 -18.48
N GLU A 174 -11.88 20.64 -17.75
CA GLU A 174 -12.12 20.52 -16.29
C GLU A 174 -13.54 20.03 -15.98
N GLY A 175 -14.05 19.02 -16.70
CA GLY A 175 -15.43 18.54 -16.51
C GLY A 175 -15.75 17.10 -16.88
N GLU A 176 -14.88 16.38 -17.59
CA GLU A 176 -15.17 15.01 -18.07
C GLU A 176 -14.49 13.90 -17.24
N GLU A 177 -13.41 14.20 -16.51
CA GLU A 177 -12.65 13.17 -15.79
C GLU A 177 -13.47 12.47 -14.68
N GLY A 178 -14.33 13.22 -13.95
CA GLY A 178 -15.09 12.65 -12.83
C GLY A 178 -16.22 11.70 -13.24
N GLU A 179 -16.86 11.94 -14.40
CA GLU A 179 -17.93 11.06 -14.91
C GLU A 179 -17.36 9.79 -15.54
N GLU A 180 -16.21 9.88 -16.22
CA GLU A 180 -15.51 8.73 -16.77
C GLU A 180 -14.93 7.80 -15.70
N GLU A 181 -14.42 8.37 -14.60
CA GLU A 181 -13.92 7.60 -13.45
C GLU A 181 -15.04 6.81 -12.77
N ASP A 182 -16.21 7.42 -12.58
CA ASP A 182 -17.37 6.75 -12.00
C ASP A 182 -17.91 5.66 -12.94
N TYR A 183 -17.95 5.91 -14.25
CA TYR A 183 -18.31 4.88 -15.22
C TYR A 183 -17.35 3.69 -15.20
N THR A 184 -16.05 3.97 -15.17
CA THR A 184 -15.01 2.93 -15.08
C THR A 184 -15.12 2.13 -13.78
N ALA A 185 -15.41 2.80 -12.67
CA ALA A 185 -15.62 2.13 -11.39
C ALA A 185 -16.84 1.21 -11.41
N VAL A 186 -17.95 1.62 -12.04
CA VAL A 186 -19.13 0.76 -12.23
C VAL A 186 -18.79 -0.47 -13.07
N VAL A 187 -18.06 -0.31 -14.18
CA VAL A 187 -17.63 -1.45 -15.01
C VAL A 187 -16.76 -2.44 -14.23
N LEU A 188 -15.86 -1.94 -13.37
CA LEU A 188 -15.07 -2.80 -12.49
C LEU A 188 -15.93 -3.51 -11.44
N MET A 189 -16.97 -2.85 -10.91
CA MET A 189 -17.91 -3.47 -9.99
C MET A 189 -18.67 -4.63 -10.66
N ASP A 190 -19.02 -4.51 -11.93
CA ASP A 190 -19.67 -5.58 -12.72
C ASP A 190 -18.77 -6.79 -12.90
N ALA A 191 -17.46 -6.57 -13.00
CA ALA A 191 -16.47 -7.63 -13.10
C ALA A 191 -16.18 -8.31 -11.75
N VAL A 192 -16.31 -7.59 -10.64
CA VAL A 192 -16.01 -8.10 -9.28
C VAL A 192 -17.23 -8.76 -8.64
N ILE A 193 -18.42 -8.22 -8.85
CA ILE A 193 -19.67 -8.66 -8.22
C ILE A 193 -20.48 -9.46 -9.24
N GLU A 194 -20.55 -10.77 -9.04
CA GLU A 194 -21.37 -11.63 -9.88
C GLU A 194 -22.85 -11.29 -9.73
N GLU A 195 -23.55 -11.26 -10.87
CA GLU A 195 -24.99 -10.96 -10.95
C GLU A 195 -25.36 -9.64 -10.26
N ARG A 196 -24.45 -8.63 -10.31
CA ARG A 196 -24.63 -7.32 -9.68
C ARG A 196 -26.01 -6.72 -9.93
N GLU A 197 -26.48 -6.71 -11.18
CA GLU A 197 -27.75 -6.08 -11.57
C GLU A 197 -28.98 -6.73 -10.92
N LEU A 198 -28.87 -8.00 -10.50
CA LEU A 198 -29.94 -8.72 -9.80
C LEU A 198 -29.88 -8.53 -8.29
N ARG A 199 -28.70 -8.17 -7.75
CA ARG A 199 -28.43 -8.08 -6.30
C ARG A 199 -28.47 -6.65 -5.78
N LEU A 200 -28.04 -5.67 -6.58
CA LEU A 200 -27.82 -4.28 -6.17
C LEU A 200 -28.45 -3.34 -7.17
N SER A 201 -29.12 -2.30 -6.66
CA SER A 201 -29.59 -1.19 -7.48
C SER A 201 -28.43 -0.28 -7.89
N ASP A 202 -28.63 0.54 -8.93
CA ASP A 202 -27.63 1.53 -9.33
C ASP A 202 -27.42 2.59 -8.23
N GLU A 203 -28.45 2.90 -7.44
CA GLU A 203 -28.33 3.72 -6.24
C GLU A 203 -27.43 3.09 -5.18
N ASP A 204 -27.53 1.77 -4.95
CA ASP A 204 -26.66 1.05 -4.02
C ASP A 204 -25.21 1.09 -4.49
N VAL A 205 -24.96 0.90 -5.79
CA VAL A 205 -23.60 0.98 -6.37
C VAL A 205 -22.99 2.36 -6.14
N LYS A 206 -23.73 3.43 -6.40
CA LYS A 206 -23.28 4.81 -6.13
C LYS A 206 -23.00 5.03 -4.64
N ALA A 207 -23.84 4.49 -3.76
CA ALA A 207 -23.64 4.58 -2.32
C ALA A 207 -22.38 3.81 -1.87
N ILE A 208 -22.12 2.62 -2.42
CA ILE A 208 -20.91 1.85 -2.17
C ILE A 208 -19.67 2.63 -2.61
N LEU A 209 -19.66 3.18 -3.84
CA LEU A 209 -18.54 3.97 -4.35
C LEU A 209 -18.28 5.21 -3.49
N ALA A 210 -19.34 5.90 -3.03
CA ALA A 210 -19.21 7.02 -2.12
C ALA A 210 -18.58 6.61 -0.77
N ILE A 211 -19.01 5.48 -0.19
CA ILE A 211 -18.41 4.93 1.03
C ILE A 211 -16.92 4.62 0.83
N ILE A 212 -16.56 4.01 -0.30
CA ILE A 212 -15.17 3.67 -0.61
C ILE A 212 -14.31 4.93 -0.71
N LYS A 213 -14.76 5.93 -1.47
CA LYS A 213 -14.08 7.24 -1.60
C LYS A 213 -13.92 7.92 -0.23
N GLU A 214 -14.96 7.92 0.58
CA GLU A 214 -14.92 8.55 1.90
C GLU A 214 -13.94 7.85 2.86
N THR A 215 -13.90 6.52 2.85
CA THR A 215 -13.14 5.73 3.83
C THR A 215 -11.67 5.51 3.44
N LEU A 216 -11.37 5.40 2.14
CA LEU A 216 -10.02 5.03 1.66
C LEU A 216 -9.20 6.21 1.13
N THR A 217 -9.60 7.45 1.41
CA THR A 217 -8.78 8.63 1.13
C THR A 217 -7.68 8.80 2.17
N ALA A 218 -6.52 9.33 1.75
CA ALA A 218 -5.38 9.59 2.63
C ALA A 218 -5.74 10.46 3.85
N ASP A 219 -6.76 11.32 3.71
CA ASP A 219 -7.25 12.28 4.70
C ASP A 219 -8.37 11.73 5.58
N TYR A 220 -8.62 10.41 5.63
CA TYR A 220 -9.72 9.81 6.39
C TYR A 220 -9.85 10.33 7.84
N GLU A 221 -8.73 10.58 8.54
CA GLU A 221 -8.77 11.15 9.89
C GLU A 221 -9.30 12.59 9.94
N ASN A 222 -9.03 13.40 8.89
CA ASN A 222 -9.50 14.78 8.78
C ASN A 222 -10.97 14.85 8.36
N VAL A 223 -11.47 13.83 7.64
CA VAL A 223 -12.87 13.76 7.19
C VAL A 223 -13.82 13.38 8.34
N LYS A 224 -13.32 12.68 9.36
CA LYS A 224 -14.10 12.21 10.52
C LYS A 224 -14.12 13.18 11.71
N GLY A 225 -13.24 14.19 11.72
CA GLY A 225 -13.08 15.18 12.79
C GLY A 225 -14.01 16.39 12.65
#